data_AF-A0A3B4F7K4-F1
#
_entry.id   AF-A0A3B4F7K4-F1
#
_cell.length_a   1.000
_cell.length_b   1.000
_cell.length_c   1.000
_cell.angle_alpha   90.00
_cell.angle_beta   90.00
_cell.angle_gamma   90.00
#
_symmetry.space_group_name_H-M   'P 1'
#
loop_
_entity.id
_entity.type
_entity.pdbx_description
1 polymer ?
#
loop_
_entity_poly.entity_id
_entity_poly.type
_entity_poly.pdbx_seq_one_letter_code
_entity_poly.pdbx_strand_id
1 'polypeptide(L)'
;MMHHLLPLAILLLLSIIPTETEVVASVKECNTFFLDKTPPNIPQILEGGNILDQNRYKVICQTFSNTTTFVTLYDTKNKIPVFSAAKYRGRPGGKRPKINWMIEPQRTFISKLLWL
;
A
#
# COMPACT_ATOMS: atom_id res chain seq x y z
N MET A 1 -11.24 -9.69 39.39
CA MET A 1 -11.35 -10.28 38.04
C MET A 1 -10.87 -9.38 36.89
N MET A 2 -10.46 -8.12 37.13
CA MET A 2 -10.11 -7.18 36.04
C MET A 2 -8.60 -7.13 35.68
N HIS A 3 -7.73 -7.78 36.48
CA HIS A 3 -6.27 -7.76 36.26
C HIS A 3 -5.77 -8.73 35.18
N HIS A 4 -6.56 -9.74 34.81
CA HIS A 4 -6.20 -10.69 33.74
C HIS A 4 -6.61 -10.21 32.34
N LEU A 5 -7.49 -9.21 32.25
CA LEU A 5 -7.91 -8.62 30.97
C LEU A 5 -6.85 -7.69 30.38
N LEU A 6 -6.06 -7.03 31.22
CA LEU A 6 -4.99 -6.12 30.81
C LEU A 6 -3.85 -6.82 30.04
N PRO A 7 -3.24 -7.92 30.53
CA PRO A 7 -2.21 -8.63 29.77
C PRO A 7 -2.77 -9.25 28.48
N LEU A 8 -4.04 -9.69 28.49
CA LEU A 8 -4.70 -10.22 27.28
C LEU A 8 -4.90 -9.13 26.21
N ALA A 9 -5.30 -7.93 26.63
CA ALA A 9 -5.42 -6.76 25.75
C ALA A 9 -4.05 -6.33 25.19
N ILE A 10 -2.99 -6.36 26.01
CA ILE A 10 -1.62 -6.08 25.56
C ILE A 10 -1.14 -7.12 24.55
N LEU A 11 -1.42 -8.41 24.79
CA LEU A 11 -1.05 -9.49 23.87
C LEU A 11 -1.76 -9.35 22.50
N LEU A 12 -3.03 -8.94 22.52
CA LEU A 12 -3.82 -8.65 21.30
C LEU A 12 -3.30 -7.43 20.53
N LEU A 13 -2.74 -6.43 21.20
CA LEU A 13 -2.13 -5.27 20.55
C LEU A 13 -0.79 -5.61 19.90
N LEU A 14 -0.06 -6.58 20.43
CA LEU A 14 1.25 -7.02 19.93
C LEU A 14 1.17 -7.95 18.71
N SER A 15 0.02 -8.58 18.44
CA SER A 15 -0.16 -9.48 17.29
C SER A 15 -0.52 -8.76 15.97
N ILE A 16 -0.68 -7.43 16.00
CA ILE A 16 -1.03 -6.65 14.81
C ILE A 16 0.21 -6.50 13.93
N ILE A 17 0.25 -7.20 12.78
CA ILE A 17 1.24 -6.94 11.74
C ILE A 17 0.85 -5.61 11.07
N PRO A 18 1.68 -4.56 11.13
CA PRO A 18 1.34 -3.28 10.52
C PRO A 18 1.47 -3.40 8.99
N THR A 19 0.32 -3.59 8.34
CA THR A 19 0.14 -3.18 6.95
C THR A 19 -0.45 -1.78 6.98
N GLU A 20 0.23 -0.85 6.31
CA GLU A 20 -0.21 0.53 6.24
C GLU A 20 -0.29 0.95 4.77
N THR A 21 -1.41 1.55 4.41
CA THR A 21 -1.63 2.16 3.11
C THR A 21 -1.72 3.67 3.28
N GLU A 22 -0.90 4.38 2.51
CA GLU A 22 -0.88 5.83 2.50
C GLU A 22 -1.25 6.34 1.12
N VAL A 23 -2.33 7.13 1.05
CA VAL A 23 -2.66 7.94 -0.11
C VAL A 23 -1.82 9.22 -0.03
N VAL A 24 -0.93 9.42 -0.99
CA VAL A 24 0.00 10.56 -1.07
C VAL A 24 -0.38 11.53 -2.20
N ALA A 25 0.06 12.78 -2.09
CA ALA A 25 -0.30 13.84 -3.05
C ALA A 25 0.55 13.79 -4.33
N SER A 26 1.79 13.32 -4.23
CA SER A 26 2.71 13.14 -5.35
C SER A 26 3.35 11.74 -5.36
N VAL A 27 3.60 11.22 -6.56
CA VAL A 27 4.39 9.99 -6.74
C VAL A 27 5.82 10.14 -6.19
N LYS A 28 6.34 11.37 -6.10
CA LYS A 28 7.69 11.64 -5.58
C LYS A 28 7.83 11.27 -4.10
N GLU A 29 6.75 11.34 -3.33
CA GLU A 29 6.71 10.90 -1.93
C GLU A 29 6.88 9.37 -1.79
N CYS A 30 6.69 8.62 -2.89
CA CYS A 30 6.68 7.17 -2.94
C CYS A 30 7.67 6.57 -3.97
N ASN A 31 8.81 7.22 -4.20
CA ASN A 31 9.62 6.98 -5.40
C ASN A 31 10.66 5.85 -5.30
N THR A 32 10.71 5.12 -4.19
CA THR A 32 11.77 4.15 -3.87
C THR A 32 11.81 2.94 -4.80
N PHE A 33 10.75 2.73 -5.60
CA PHE A 33 10.62 1.60 -6.54
C PHE A 33 10.99 1.94 -7.97
N PHE A 34 11.15 3.23 -8.30
CA PHE A 34 11.46 3.64 -9.65
C PHE A 34 12.95 3.53 -9.94
N LEU A 35 13.27 3.15 -11.18
CA LEU A 35 14.63 3.26 -11.69
C LEU A 35 15.06 4.73 -11.59
N ASP A 36 16.22 4.95 -10.97
CA ASP A 36 16.77 6.30 -10.70
C ASP A 36 15.78 7.25 -10.01
N LYS A 37 14.85 6.70 -9.19
CA LYS A 37 13.78 7.46 -8.51
C LYS A 37 12.91 8.28 -9.46
N THR A 38 12.89 7.93 -10.74
CA THR A 38 12.22 8.68 -11.79
C THR A 38 10.84 8.07 -12.08
N PRO A 39 9.74 8.73 -11.69
CA PRO A 39 8.40 8.23 -11.98
C PRO A 39 8.11 8.26 -13.49
N PRO A 40 7.23 7.37 -13.98
CA PRO A 40 6.84 7.39 -15.39
C PRO A 40 6.09 8.69 -15.73
N ASN A 41 6.21 9.10 -16.99
CA ASN A 41 5.33 10.12 -17.55
C ASN A 41 4.14 9.40 -18.22
N ILE A 42 2.93 9.71 -17.75
CA ILE A 42 1.68 9.18 -18.30
C ILE A 42 0.88 10.41 -18.75
N PRO A 43 0.81 10.69 -20.06
CA PRO A 43 0.16 11.89 -20.58
C PRO A 43 -1.26 12.05 -20.01
N GLN A 44 -1.63 13.28 -19.66
CA GLN A 44 -2.95 13.63 -19.10
C GLN A 44 -3.25 13.06 -17.70
N ILE A 45 -2.32 12.31 -17.09
CA ILE A 45 -2.52 11.69 -15.76
C ILE A 45 -1.39 12.07 -14.81
N LEU A 46 -0.14 11.77 -15.19
CA LEU A 46 1.06 11.91 -14.36
C LEU A 46 2.18 12.54 -15.19
N GLU A 47 2.46 13.83 -14.96
CA GLU A 47 3.48 14.56 -15.72
C GLU A 47 4.51 15.16 -14.76
N GLY A 48 5.80 14.85 -14.98
CA GLY A 48 6.88 15.29 -14.10
C GLY A 48 6.75 14.81 -12.64
N GLY A 49 6.01 13.73 -12.40
CA GLY A 49 5.69 13.20 -11.07
C GLY A 49 4.50 13.86 -10.38
N ASN A 50 3.78 14.76 -11.05
CA ASN A 50 2.59 15.42 -10.53
C ASN A 50 1.33 14.80 -11.13
N ILE A 51 0.35 14.52 -10.27
CA ILE A 51 -0.97 14.04 -10.69
C ILE A 51 -1.77 15.25 -11.19
N LEU A 52 -2.26 15.19 -12.42
CA LEU A 52 -3.00 16.31 -13.03
C LEU A 52 -4.44 16.44 -12.52
N ASP A 53 -5.11 15.31 -12.28
CA ASP A 53 -6.44 15.25 -11.65
C ASP A 53 -6.35 14.50 -10.32
N GLN A 54 -6.08 15.24 -9.25
CA GLN A 54 -5.98 14.69 -7.89
C GLN A 54 -7.33 14.22 -7.33
N ASN A 55 -8.46 14.61 -7.92
CA ASN A 55 -9.78 14.14 -7.47
C ASN A 55 -10.04 12.71 -7.96
N ARG A 56 -9.60 12.39 -9.18
CA ARG A 56 -9.76 11.08 -9.78
C ARG A 56 -8.62 10.11 -9.49
N TYR A 57 -7.38 10.56 -9.61
CA TYR A 57 -6.22 9.70 -9.49
C TYR A 57 -5.58 9.82 -8.11
N LYS A 58 -5.30 8.67 -7.50
CA LYS A 58 -4.70 8.58 -6.17
C LYS A 58 -3.44 7.74 -6.23
N VAL A 59 -2.36 8.23 -5.62
CA VAL A 59 -1.14 7.43 -5.45
C VAL A 59 -1.23 6.76 -4.10
N ILE A 60 -1.05 5.45 -4.10
CA ILE A 60 -1.11 4.61 -2.92
C ILE A 60 0.28 4.01 -2.69
N CYS A 61 0.89 4.37 -1.56
CA CYS A 61 2.09 3.73 -1.03
C CYS A 61 1.67 2.57 -0.14
N GLN A 62 2.11 1.36 -0.49
CA GLN A 62 1.87 0.20 0.34
C GLN A 62 3.08 -0.14 1.18
N THR A 63 2.86 -0.30 2.48
CA THR A 63 3.87 -0.65 3.47
C THR A 63 3.46 -1.96 4.14
N PHE A 64 4.40 -2.90 4.18
CA PHE A 64 4.28 -4.16 4.93
C PHE A 64 5.43 -4.23 5.93
N SER A 65 5.11 -4.38 7.22
CA SER A 65 6.12 -4.44 8.29
C SER A 65 7.08 -3.24 8.25
N ASN A 66 6.52 -2.04 8.17
CA ASN A 66 7.25 -0.75 8.06
C ASN A 66 8.18 -0.63 6.85
N THR A 67 8.11 -1.57 5.90
CA THR A 67 8.84 -1.53 4.65
C THR A 67 7.88 -1.21 3.53
N THR A 68 8.09 -0.09 2.83
CA THR A 68 7.34 0.18 1.61
C THR A 68 7.65 -0.94 0.61
N THR A 69 6.63 -1.61 0.08
CA THR A 69 6.77 -2.78 -0.79
C THR A 69 6.48 -2.47 -2.25
N PHE A 70 5.51 -1.59 -2.53
CA PHE A 70 5.21 -1.10 -3.86
C PHE A 70 4.35 0.16 -3.84
N VAL A 71 4.24 0.80 -4.98
CA VAL A 71 3.40 1.98 -5.24
C VAL A 71 2.39 1.67 -6.34
N THR A 72 1.17 2.19 -6.21
CA THR A 72 0.12 2.11 -7.23
C THR A 72 -0.46 3.49 -7.51
N LEU A 73 -0.60 3.84 -8.79
CA LEU A 73 -1.42 4.95 -9.26
C LEU A 73 -2.80 4.39 -9.62
N TYR A 74 -3.82 4.82 -8.88
CA TYR A 74 -5.17 4.26 -8.94
C TYR A 74 -6.17 5.24 -9.52
N ASP A 75 -6.98 4.80 -10.47
CA ASP A 75 -8.13 5.55 -11.00
C ASP A 75 -9.38 5.22 -10.17
N THR A 76 -9.79 6.14 -9.31
CA THR A 76 -10.93 5.94 -8.41
C THR A 76 -12.28 5.88 -9.15
N LYS A 77 -12.39 6.49 -10.33
CA LYS A 77 -13.62 6.50 -11.12
C LYS A 77 -13.87 5.13 -11.74
N ASN A 78 -12.83 4.57 -12.37
CA ASN A 78 -12.90 3.27 -13.03
C ASN A 78 -12.58 2.10 -12.10
N LYS A 79 -12.06 2.39 -10.89
CA LYS A 79 -11.66 1.42 -9.88
C LYS A 79 -10.55 0.45 -10.36
N ILE A 80 -9.60 0.97 -11.13
CA ILE A 80 -8.49 0.20 -11.71
C ILE A 80 -7.13 0.80 -11.34
N PRO A 81 -6.09 -0.03 -11.15
CA PRO A 81 -4.71 0.45 -11.12
C PRO A 81 -4.31 0.86 -12.54
N VAL A 82 -3.95 2.13 -12.74
CA VAL A 82 -3.39 2.64 -13.99
C VAL A 82 -1.96 2.16 -14.16
N PHE A 83 -1.22 2.16 -13.05
CA PHE A 83 0.20 1.81 -13.02
C PHE A 83 0.61 1.36 -11.63
N SER A 84 1.54 0.41 -11.53
CA SER A 84 2.18 0.02 -10.28
C SER A 84 3.68 -0.21 -10.46
N ALA A 85 4.48 0.07 -9.42
CA ALA A 85 5.91 -0.21 -9.40
C ALA A 85 6.32 -0.90 -8.11
N ALA A 86 7.18 -1.92 -8.24
CA ALA A 86 7.77 -2.65 -7.14
C ALA A 86 9.21 -3.02 -7.48
N LYS A 87 10.07 -3.13 -6.46
CA LYS A 87 11.46 -3.57 -6.68
C LYS A 87 11.50 -5.09 -6.76
N TYR A 88 11.92 -5.63 -7.89
CA TYR A 88 12.21 -7.05 -8.00
C TYR A 88 13.44 -7.40 -7.16
N ARG A 89 13.28 -8.27 -6.16
CA ARG A 89 14.36 -8.70 -5.25
C ARG A 89 14.90 -10.10 -5.58
N GLY A 90 14.70 -10.54 -6.82
CA GLY A 90 14.96 -11.94 -7.21
C GLY A 90 13.77 -12.85 -6.94
N ARG A 91 13.88 -14.13 -7.33
CA ARG A 91 12.94 -15.16 -6.91
C ARG A 91 13.34 -15.63 -5.50
N PRO A 92 12.54 -15.42 -4.45
CA PRO A 92 12.55 -16.40 -3.38
C PRO A 92 12.15 -17.72 -4.07
N GLY A 93 12.92 -18.79 -3.90
CA GLY A 93 12.70 -20.08 -4.56
C GLY A 93 11.40 -20.78 -4.14
N GLY A 94 10.24 -20.15 -4.36
CA GLY A 94 8.94 -20.57 -3.87
C GLY A 94 7.84 -20.34 -4.89
N LYS A 95 6.78 -21.15 -4.78
CA LYS A 95 5.55 -21.00 -5.57
C LYS A 95 4.74 -19.82 -5.02
N ARG A 96 3.93 -19.17 -5.87
CA ARG A 96 2.92 -18.20 -5.43
C ARG A 96 2.10 -18.83 -4.28
N PRO A 97 1.94 -18.14 -3.13
CA PRO A 97 1.10 -18.64 -2.04
C PRO A 97 -0.30 -18.98 -2.54
N LYS A 98 -0.85 -20.11 -2.09
CA LYS A 98 -2.24 -20.51 -2.38
C LYS A 98 -3.19 -19.81 -1.40
N ILE A 99 -3.27 -18.49 -1.52
CA ILE A 99 -4.18 -17.65 -0.72
C ILE A 99 -5.29 -17.09 -1.61
N ASN A 100 -6.43 -16.80 -1.01
CA ASN A 100 -7.53 -16.13 -1.69
C ASN A 100 -7.13 -14.72 -2.13
N TRP A 101 -7.82 -14.20 -3.15
CA TRP A 101 -7.65 -12.80 -3.54
C TRP A 101 -8.10 -11.88 -2.41
N MET A 102 -7.31 -10.83 -2.24
CA MET A 102 -7.42 -9.90 -1.14
C MET A 102 -7.78 -8.53 -1.72
N ILE A 103 -8.76 -7.86 -1.11
CA ILE A 103 -9.07 -6.48 -1.47
C ILE A 103 -7.98 -5.60 -0.87
N GLU A 104 -7.44 -4.68 -1.67
CA GLU A 104 -6.50 -3.68 -1.17
C GLU A 104 -7.19 -2.86 -0.06
N PRO A 105 -6.60 -2.83 1.16
CA PRO A 105 -7.24 -2.18 2.30
C PRO A 105 -7.48 -0.70 1.99
N GLN A 106 -8.75 -0.37 1.77
CA GLN A 106 -9.23 1.00 1.70
C GLN A 106 -9.14 1.57 3.13
N ARG A 107 -8.67 2.82 3.29
CA ARG A 107 -8.54 3.45 4.62
C ARG A 107 -9.90 3.57 5.31
N THR A 108 -10.29 2.52 6.03
CA THR A 108 -11.26 2.55 7.12
C THR A 108 -10.48 2.10 8.34
N PHE A 109 -10.72 2.70 9.51
CA PHE A 109 -10.06 2.31 10.77
C PHE A 109 -10.16 0.79 11.06
N ILE A 110 -11.19 0.14 10.49
CA ILE A 110 -11.46 -1.30 10.53
C ILE A 110 -10.51 -2.13 9.65
N SER A 111 -9.92 -1.57 8.58
CA SER A 111 -9.02 -2.30 7.66
C SER A 111 -7.72 -2.76 8.35
N LYS A 112 -7.28 -2.06 9.40
CA LYS A 112 -6.16 -2.47 10.26
C LYS A 112 -6.51 -3.69 11.12
N LEU A 113 -7.79 -3.88 11.42
CA LEU A 113 -8.31 -4.97 12.26
C LEU A 113 -8.73 -6.19 11.44
N LEU A 114 -9.09 -6.02 10.16
CA LEU A 114 -9.63 -7.07 9.29
C LEU A 114 -8.55 -7.96 8.64
N TRP A 115 -7.27 -7.71 8.94
CA TRP A 115 -6.16 -8.61 8.62
C TRP A 115 -5.81 -9.56 9.80
N LEU A 116 -6.68 -9.65 10.80
CA LEU A 116 -6.72 -10.71 11.82
C LEU A 116 -7.75 -11.78 11.45
#